data_AF-A0A380CPM8-F1
#
_entry.id   AF-A0A380CPM8-F1
#
_cell.length_a   1.000
_cell.length_b   1.000
_cell.length_c   1.000
_cell.angle_alpha   90.00
_cell.angle_beta   90.00
_cell.angle_gamma   90.00
#
_symmetry.space_group_name_H-M   'P 1'
#
loop_
_entity.id
_entity.type
_entity.pdbx_description
1 polymer ?
#
loop_
_entity_poly.entity_id
_entity_poly.type
_entity_poly.pdbx_seq_one_letter_code
_entity_poly.pdbx_strand_id
1 'polypeptide(L)'
;MKNNIIKVMYRSLIVGFVFTLILTSCNKNTVTLPDPYDVYADMKTSGFLVNSENNQNTVQFNVIKKNTGVSIDKDQLNLNFKISAPLAMDLTGKVNVNETLVTSYNTDHQTSFQLLPANAYVLSENTTVNISKGTTLSNAVSIKLTNLNSLVLGQTYLLPVSLSSVSDASLSVHESFKTTYLMVKVDANEFPNTDKPNGIKSVLYVETGSNSILNAGRYVMKSSGKPFF
;
A
#
# COMPACT_ATOMS: atom_id res chain seq x y z
N MET A 1 27.32 86.41 33.65
CA MET A 1 25.97 86.68 33.12
C MET A 1 26.01 86.38 31.63
N LYS A 2 25.47 85.30 31.06
CA LYS A 2 24.15 84.71 31.19
C LYS A 2 24.26 83.19 30.93
N ASN A 3 24.22 82.39 31.99
CA ASN A 3 23.68 81.04 31.90
C ASN A 3 22.15 81.14 31.80
N ASN A 4 21.52 80.20 31.09
CA ASN A 4 20.12 79.79 31.24
C ASN A 4 18.97 80.55 30.54
N ILE A 5 19.15 81.08 29.32
CA ILE A 5 18.00 81.41 28.46
C ILE A 5 18.41 81.14 27.00
N ILE A 6 18.13 79.95 26.48
CA ILE A 6 17.87 79.57 25.05
C ILE A 6 17.71 78.02 25.01
N LYS A 7 17.07 77.43 26.03
CA LYS A 7 16.76 75.99 26.08
C LYS A 7 15.28 75.67 25.85
N VAL A 8 14.44 76.65 25.46
CA VAL A 8 12.97 76.47 25.51
C VAL A 8 12.18 76.98 24.29
N MET A 9 12.78 77.49 23.21
CA MET A 9 11.96 78.17 22.17
C MET A 9 12.02 77.72 20.71
N TYR A 10 12.58 76.55 20.37
CA TYR A 10 12.30 75.96 19.05
C TYR A 10 12.05 74.44 19.09
N ARG A 11 11.30 73.99 20.11
CA ARG A 11 10.35 72.89 19.94
C ARG A 11 9.13 73.44 19.20
N SER A 12 9.20 73.62 17.89
CA SER A 12 8.06 73.70 16.94
C SER A 12 8.56 74.05 15.53
N LEU A 13 9.14 73.08 14.85
CA LEU A 13 9.16 72.93 13.39
C LEU A 13 9.76 71.52 13.13
N ILE A 14 9.05 70.45 13.50
CA ILE A 14 8.14 69.73 12.60
C ILE A 14 8.69 69.67 11.17
N VAL A 15 9.25 68.49 10.90
CA VAL A 15 9.00 67.68 9.70
C VAL A 15 9.58 68.22 8.41
N GLY A 16 10.74 67.67 8.04
CA GLY A 16 11.15 67.68 6.64
C GLY A 16 12.64 67.57 6.41
N PHE A 17 13.37 66.67 7.07
CA PHE A 17 14.71 66.28 6.58
C PHE A 17 15.23 64.97 7.21
N VAL A 18 14.39 63.92 7.23
CA VAL A 18 14.85 62.53 7.49
C VAL A 18 14.13 61.61 6.52
N PHE A 19 14.51 61.69 5.24
CA PHE A 19 14.17 60.67 4.26
C PHE A 19 15.22 60.63 3.15
N THR A 20 16.43 60.23 3.52
CA THR A 20 17.40 59.65 2.58
C THR A 20 17.80 58.29 3.12
N LEU A 21 16.84 57.37 3.05
CA LEU A 21 17.14 55.94 3.02
C LEU A 21 18.03 55.69 1.80
N ILE A 22 19.25 55.26 2.09
CA ILE A 22 20.23 54.80 1.11
C ILE A 22 19.64 53.54 0.49
N LEU A 23 19.03 53.66 -0.69
CA LEU A 23 18.68 52.51 -1.53
C LEU A 23 19.97 52.00 -2.16
N THR A 24 20.70 51.17 -1.43
CA THR A 24 21.63 50.22 -2.05
C THR A 24 20.80 49.26 -2.90
N SER A 25 20.70 49.59 -4.19
CA SER A 25 20.25 48.66 -5.22
C SER A 25 21.08 47.38 -5.09
N CYS A 26 20.44 46.27 -4.74
CA CYS A 26 21.04 44.94 -4.85
C CYS A 26 21.72 44.82 -6.22
N ASN A 27 22.96 44.34 -6.24
CA ASN A 27 23.51 43.71 -7.42
C ASN A 27 22.44 42.73 -7.92
N LYS A 28 22.10 42.79 -9.21
CA LYS A 28 21.29 41.76 -9.85
C LYS A 28 22.11 40.47 -9.82
N ASN A 29 22.12 39.78 -8.68
CA ASN A 29 22.37 38.36 -8.67
C ASN A 29 21.19 37.80 -9.46
N THR A 30 21.46 37.44 -10.72
CA THR A 30 20.57 36.59 -11.50
C THR A 30 20.43 35.30 -10.72
N VAL A 31 19.37 35.20 -9.92
CA VAL A 31 18.89 33.93 -9.41
C VAL A 31 18.34 33.22 -10.63
N THR A 32 19.13 32.33 -11.21
CA THR A 32 18.62 31.33 -12.15
C THR A 32 17.69 30.46 -11.34
N LEU A 33 16.39 30.67 -11.49
CA LEU A 33 15.40 29.69 -11.04
C LEU A 33 15.63 28.44 -11.88
N PRO A 34 15.67 27.23 -11.28
CA PRO A 34 15.67 26.00 -12.05
C PRO A 34 14.54 26.05 -13.07
N ASP A 35 14.77 25.54 -14.28
CA ASP A 35 13.68 25.40 -15.25
C ASP A 35 12.53 24.66 -14.55
N PRO A 36 11.28 25.15 -14.58
CA PRO A 36 10.15 24.42 -14.01
C PRO A 36 10.01 22.99 -14.58
N TYR A 37 10.67 22.68 -15.70
CA TYR A 37 10.82 21.32 -16.22
C TYR A 37 11.97 20.49 -15.62
N ASP A 38 13.03 21.11 -15.08
CA ASP A 38 14.11 20.41 -14.37
C ASP A 38 13.65 19.82 -13.03
N VAL A 39 12.56 20.34 -12.47
CA VAL A 39 11.93 19.81 -11.25
C VAL A 39 11.36 18.39 -11.48
N TYR A 40 11.11 17.99 -12.72
CA TYR A 40 10.60 16.65 -13.07
C TYR A 40 11.68 15.66 -13.52
N ALA A 41 12.90 16.13 -13.81
CA ALA A 41 14.00 15.27 -14.25
C ALA A 41 14.48 14.30 -13.15
N ASP A 42 14.16 14.59 -11.88
CA ASP A 42 14.59 13.80 -10.72
C ASP A 42 13.51 12.84 -10.17
N MET A 43 12.35 12.71 -10.83
CA MET A 43 11.38 11.68 -10.46
C MET A 43 11.87 10.30 -10.93
N LYS A 44 12.73 9.66 -10.12
CA LYS A 44 13.19 8.30 -10.38
C LYS A 44 12.01 7.35 -10.48
N THR A 45 12.01 6.55 -11.55
CA THR A 45 11.05 5.45 -11.71
C THR A 45 11.23 4.47 -10.55
N SER A 46 10.12 4.05 -9.94
CA SER A 46 10.10 3.10 -8.83
C SER A 46 9.33 1.84 -9.23
N GLY A 47 9.77 0.70 -8.73
CA GLY A 47 9.17 -0.62 -8.95
C GLY A 47 8.28 -1.06 -7.78
N PHE A 48 7.25 -1.84 -8.10
CA PHE A 48 6.26 -2.38 -7.18
C PHE A 48 5.85 -3.79 -7.62
N LEU A 49 5.76 -4.73 -6.70
CA LEU A 49 5.05 -5.99 -6.90
C LEU A 49 3.59 -5.77 -6.51
N VAL A 50 2.69 -5.82 -7.50
CA VAL A 50 1.26 -5.61 -7.31
C VAL A 50 0.51 -6.93 -7.45
N ASN A 51 -0.59 -7.07 -6.71
CA ASN A 51 -1.45 -8.25 -6.77
C ASN A 51 -2.80 -7.92 -7.43
N SER A 52 -3.50 -8.94 -7.93
CA SER A 52 -4.77 -8.79 -8.65
C SER A 52 -5.99 -8.51 -7.76
N GLU A 53 -5.87 -8.61 -6.44
CA GLU A 53 -7.01 -8.58 -5.51
C GLU A 53 -7.20 -7.22 -4.85
N ASN A 54 -6.11 -6.58 -4.43
CA ASN A 54 -6.15 -5.35 -3.67
C ASN A 54 -4.86 -4.53 -3.85
N ASN A 55 -4.86 -3.31 -3.33
CA ASN A 55 -3.68 -2.43 -3.31
C ASN A 55 -2.83 -2.60 -2.04
N GLN A 56 -2.95 -3.74 -1.35
CA GLN A 56 -2.21 -4.06 -0.13
C GLN A 56 -1.14 -5.10 -0.43
N ASN A 57 -0.14 -5.20 0.43
CA ASN A 57 0.90 -6.23 0.31
C ASN A 57 0.50 -7.55 1.02
N THR A 58 -0.69 -7.63 1.59
CA THR A 58 -1.24 -8.83 2.22
C THR A 58 -2.56 -9.19 1.56
N VAL A 59 -2.71 -10.45 1.18
CA VAL A 59 -3.91 -10.98 0.54
C VAL A 59 -4.41 -12.17 1.34
N GLN A 60 -5.62 -12.06 1.89
CA GLN A 60 -6.24 -13.14 2.65
C GLN A 60 -6.98 -14.12 1.74
N PHE A 61 -6.82 -15.39 2.05
CA PHE A 61 -7.52 -16.54 1.49
C PHE A 61 -8.23 -17.26 2.64
N ASN A 62 -9.51 -17.56 2.47
CA ASN A 62 -10.32 -18.23 3.49
C ASN A 62 -10.62 -19.66 3.05
N VAL A 63 -9.98 -20.62 3.71
CA VAL A 63 -10.20 -22.05 3.52
C VAL A 63 -11.18 -22.51 4.60
N ILE A 64 -12.32 -23.05 4.17
CA ILE A 64 -13.33 -23.62 5.06
C ILE A 64 -13.26 -25.14 4.99
N LYS A 65 -12.92 -25.78 6.09
CA LYS A 65 -12.95 -27.23 6.26
C LYS A 65 -14.29 -27.68 6.82
N LYS A 66 -15.01 -28.49 6.06
CA LYS A 66 -16.28 -29.12 6.45
C LYS A 66 -16.09 -30.62 6.55
N ASN A 67 -17.01 -31.30 7.24
CA ASN A 67 -17.04 -32.77 7.27
C ASN A 67 -17.18 -33.38 5.86
N THR A 68 -17.74 -32.62 4.91
CA THR A 68 -18.02 -33.03 3.53
C THR A 68 -16.93 -32.62 2.53
N GLY A 69 -15.89 -31.89 2.95
CA GLY A 69 -14.81 -31.45 2.07
C GLY A 69 -14.25 -30.07 2.43
N VAL A 70 -13.59 -29.44 1.45
CA VAL A 70 -12.96 -28.12 1.62
C VAL A 70 -13.48 -27.16 0.57
N SER A 71 -13.87 -25.96 1.01
CA SER A 71 -14.21 -24.84 0.12
C SER A 71 -13.25 -23.69 0.36
N ILE A 72 -13.05 -22.86 -0.67
CA ILE A 72 -12.20 -21.68 -0.60
C ILE A 72 -12.90 -20.51 -1.30
N ASP A 73 -12.70 -19.29 -0.79
CA ASP A 73 -13.26 -18.07 -1.38
C ASP A 73 -12.66 -17.73 -2.75
N LYS A 74 -11.38 -18.02 -2.93
CA LYS A 74 -10.62 -17.92 -4.20
C LYS A 74 -9.41 -18.82 -4.15
N ASP A 75 -8.99 -19.38 -5.28
CA ASP A 75 -7.88 -20.36 -5.31
C ASP A 75 -6.62 -19.86 -6.02
N GLN A 76 -6.64 -18.64 -6.58
CA GLN A 76 -5.54 -18.10 -7.37
C GLN A 76 -5.23 -16.64 -7.01
N LEU A 77 -3.95 -16.27 -7.07
CA LEU A 77 -3.45 -14.90 -7.04
C LEU A 77 -2.55 -14.66 -8.23
N ASN A 78 -2.70 -13.51 -8.89
CA ASN A 78 -1.76 -13.07 -9.91
C ASN A 78 -0.93 -11.91 -9.37
N LEU A 79 0.39 -11.99 -9.57
CA LEU A 79 1.35 -10.96 -9.22
C LEU A 79 1.98 -10.38 -10.49
N ASN A 80 2.07 -9.06 -10.56
CA ASN A 80 2.72 -8.36 -11.66
C ASN A 80 3.79 -7.42 -11.11
N PHE A 81 4.89 -7.28 -11.84
CA PHE A 81 5.83 -6.22 -11.60
C PHE A 81 5.37 -4.96 -12.34
N LYS A 82 5.24 -3.87 -11.59
CA LYS A 82 4.80 -2.57 -12.08
C LYS A 82 5.87 -1.52 -11.82
N ILE A 83 6.05 -0.60 -12.75
CA ILE A 83 6.89 0.58 -12.58
C ILE A 83 6.05 1.86 -12.64
N SER A 84 6.50 2.93 -11.96
CA SER A 84 5.76 4.20 -11.88
C SER A 84 5.72 4.99 -13.19
N ALA A 85 6.69 4.77 -14.08
CA ALA A 85 6.78 5.41 -15.39
C ALA A 85 7.44 4.47 -16.41
N PRO A 86 7.12 4.60 -17.71
CA PRO A 86 7.75 3.79 -18.76
C PRO A 86 9.24 4.04 -18.88
N LEU A 87 10.02 3.00 -19.20
CA LEU A 87 11.45 3.11 -19.47
C LEU A 87 11.77 2.91 -20.96
N ALA A 88 12.93 3.41 -21.38
CA ALA A 88 13.44 3.30 -22.74
C ALA A 88 14.13 1.94 -23.03
N MET A 89 14.04 0.99 -22.11
CA MET A 89 14.62 -0.36 -22.17
C MET A 89 13.64 -1.39 -21.63
N ASP A 90 13.85 -2.65 -21.97
CA ASP A 90 13.14 -3.76 -21.34
C ASP A 90 13.66 -3.98 -19.91
N LEU A 91 12.77 -4.41 -19.02
CA LEU A 91 13.11 -4.85 -17.67
C LEU A 91 12.67 -6.28 -17.44
N THR A 92 13.52 -7.03 -16.75
CA THR A 92 13.23 -8.38 -16.31
C THR A 92 13.37 -8.46 -14.79
N GLY A 93 12.36 -9.01 -14.13
CA GLY A 93 12.39 -9.32 -12.71
C GLY A 93 12.17 -10.81 -12.46
N LYS A 94 12.53 -11.29 -11.27
CA LYS A 94 12.27 -12.66 -10.84
C LYS A 94 11.46 -12.67 -9.56
N VAL A 95 10.32 -13.34 -9.57
CA VAL A 95 9.44 -13.51 -8.42
C VAL A 95 9.73 -14.88 -7.79
N ASN A 96 9.94 -14.95 -6.47
CA ASN A 96 10.16 -16.20 -5.76
C ASN A 96 9.49 -16.17 -4.38
N VAL A 97 9.19 -17.36 -3.85
CA VAL A 97 8.84 -17.50 -2.44
C VAL A 97 10.05 -17.13 -1.58
N ASN A 98 9.84 -16.38 -0.51
CA ASN A 98 10.85 -16.03 0.47
C ASN A 98 10.40 -16.42 1.88
N GLU A 99 10.59 -17.69 2.21
CA GLU A 99 10.13 -18.29 3.46
C GLU A 99 10.72 -17.63 4.72
N THR A 100 11.92 -17.03 4.60
CA THR A 100 12.61 -16.41 5.74
C THR A 100 11.89 -15.18 6.28
N LEU A 101 10.94 -14.61 5.52
CA LEU A 101 10.18 -13.42 5.92
C LEU A 101 9.01 -13.74 6.87
N VAL A 102 8.68 -15.01 7.10
CA VAL A 102 7.59 -15.38 8.02
C VAL A 102 7.92 -14.95 9.46
N THR A 103 9.17 -15.17 9.90
CA THR A 103 9.59 -14.82 11.26
C THR A 103 9.59 -13.30 11.50
N SER A 104 10.10 -12.52 10.54
CA SER A 104 10.08 -11.05 10.65
C SER A 104 8.64 -10.54 10.63
N TYR A 105 7.80 -11.03 9.71
CA TYR A 105 6.38 -10.66 9.66
C TYR A 105 5.70 -10.91 11.01
N ASN A 106 5.87 -12.10 11.57
CA ASN A 106 5.27 -12.47 12.85
C ASN A 106 5.75 -11.57 14.01
N THR A 107 7.03 -11.21 14.02
CA THR A 107 7.60 -10.31 15.03
C THR A 107 7.00 -8.92 14.92
N ASP A 108 6.96 -8.37 13.70
CA ASP A 108 6.48 -7.02 13.43
C ASP A 108 4.98 -6.87 13.70
N HIS A 109 4.20 -7.94 13.49
CA HIS A 109 2.74 -7.94 13.62
C HIS A 109 2.23 -8.60 14.90
N GLN A 110 3.12 -9.10 15.78
CA GLN A 110 2.77 -9.83 17.01
C GLN A 110 1.86 -11.05 16.73
N THR A 111 2.18 -11.79 15.67
CA THR A 111 1.44 -12.99 15.24
C THR A 111 2.29 -14.26 15.36
N SER A 112 1.67 -15.42 15.12
CA SER A 112 2.31 -16.74 15.19
C SER A 112 1.94 -17.62 14.00
N PHE A 113 1.81 -17.00 12.83
CA PHE A 113 1.42 -17.69 11.60
C PHE A 113 2.49 -18.67 11.14
N GLN A 114 2.04 -19.80 10.59
CA GLN A 114 2.92 -20.87 10.11
C GLN A 114 3.28 -20.64 8.65
N LEU A 115 4.45 -21.11 8.22
CA LEU A 115 4.76 -21.11 6.78
C LEU A 115 3.77 -22.02 6.04
N LEU A 116 3.19 -21.54 4.93
CA LEU A 116 2.32 -22.36 4.10
C LEU A 116 3.11 -23.54 3.51
N PRO A 117 2.68 -24.79 3.69
CA PRO A 117 3.38 -25.96 3.17
C PRO A 117 3.56 -25.91 1.65
N ALA A 118 4.74 -26.32 1.16
CA ALA A 118 5.09 -26.28 -0.27
C ALA A 118 4.15 -27.11 -1.17
N ASN A 119 3.50 -28.15 -0.62
CA ASN A 119 2.52 -28.95 -1.35
C ASN A 119 1.12 -28.32 -1.39
N ALA A 120 0.91 -27.18 -0.71
CA ALA A 120 -0.37 -26.48 -0.65
C ALA A 120 -0.49 -25.34 -1.68
N TYR A 121 0.52 -25.16 -2.54
CA TYR A 121 0.50 -24.17 -3.60
C TYR A 121 1.35 -24.59 -4.80
N VAL A 122 1.07 -23.98 -5.95
CA VAL A 122 1.85 -24.11 -7.18
C VAL A 122 2.07 -22.72 -7.76
N LEU A 123 3.31 -22.36 -8.07
CA LEU A 123 3.63 -21.17 -8.84
C LEU A 123 3.56 -21.50 -10.34
N SER A 124 3.29 -20.50 -11.17
CA SER A 124 3.46 -20.63 -12.62
C SER A 124 4.88 -21.08 -12.96
N GLU A 125 5.02 -21.97 -13.95
CA GLU A 125 6.31 -22.56 -14.36
C GLU A 125 7.37 -21.51 -14.64
N ASN A 126 6.96 -20.39 -15.26
CA ASN A 126 7.78 -19.21 -15.40
C ASN A 126 7.48 -18.22 -14.29
N THR A 127 8.49 -17.94 -13.45
CA THR A 127 8.42 -16.90 -12.40
C THR A 127 9.12 -15.60 -12.80
N THR A 128 9.48 -15.48 -14.08
CA THR A 128 10.07 -14.29 -14.66
C THR A 128 8.96 -13.31 -15.07
N VAL A 129 9.12 -12.06 -14.69
CA VAL A 129 8.23 -10.94 -15.03
C VAL A 129 8.98 -9.97 -15.94
N ASN A 130 8.44 -9.70 -17.12
CA ASN A 130 9.06 -8.85 -18.13
C ASN A 130 8.19 -7.63 -18.41
N ILE A 131 8.78 -6.44 -18.37
CA ILE A 131 8.17 -5.18 -18.78
C ILE A 131 8.86 -4.77 -20.08
N SER A 132 8.13 -4.74 -21.18
CA SER A 132 8.65 -4.24 -22.45
C SER A 132 8.87 -2.73 -22.39
N LYS A 133 9.89 -2.25 -23.11
CA LYS A 133 10.16 -0.83 -23.35
C LYS A 133 8.87 -0.07 -23.65
N GLY A 134 8.70 1.09 -22.99
CA GLY A 134 7.54 1.96 -23.18
C GLY A 134 6.26 1.48 -22.47
N THR A 135 6.28 0.35 -21.77
CA THR A 135 5.17 -0.12 -20.93
C THR A 135 5.53 -0.05 -19.45
N THR A 136 4.55 -0.28 -18.57
CA THR A 136 4.73 -0.14 -17.11
C THR A 136 4.32 -1.36 -16.31
N LEU A 137 3.82 -2.41 -16.95
CA LEU A 137 3.27 -3.59 -16.29
C LEU A 137 3.77 -4.85 -16.98
N SER A 138 4.19 -5.82 -16.18
CA SER A 138 4.70 -7.09 -16.70
C SER A 138 3.59 -8.09 -17.02
N ASN A 139 3.97 -9.22 -17.63
CA ASN A 139 3.20 -10.46 -17.50
C ASN A 139 3.01 -10.85 -16.03
N ALA A 140 1.97 -11.64 -15.74
CA ALA A 140 1.70 -12.11 -14.38
C ALA A 140 2.48 -13.39 -14.06
N VAL A 141 2.86 -13.53 -12.79
CA VAL A 141 3.21 -14.80 -12.15
C VAL A 141 2.00 -15.23 -11.32
N SER A 142 1.55 -16.45 -11.53
CA SER A 142 0.36 -16.96 -10.86
C SER A 142 0.73 -17.86 -9.70
N ILE A 143 -0.02 -17.76 -8.60
CA ILE A 143 0.07 -18.65 -7.45
C ILE A 143 -1.30 -19.29 -7.30
N LYS A 144 -1.36 -20.61 -7.39
CA LYS A 144 -2.58 -21.39 -7.19
C LYS A 144 -2.49 -22.21 -5.92
N LEU A 145 -3.48 -22.08 -5.04
CA LEU A 145 -3.59 -22.90 -3.84
C LEU A 145 -4.13 -24.29 -4.21
N THR A 146 -3.48 -25.31 -3.66
CA THR A 146 -3.78 -26.73 -3.94
C THR A 146 -3.71 -27.54 -2.64
N ASN A 147 -4.12 -28.81 -2.69
CA ASN A 147 -4.02 -29.75 -1.56
C ASN A 147 -4.46 -29.22 -0.18
N LEU A 148 -5.52 -28.41 -0.14
CA LEU A 148 -5.97 -27.70 1.06
C LEU A 148 -6.47 -28.61 2.19
N ASN A 149 -6.81 -29.86 1.85
CA ASN A 149 -7.12 -30.90 2.82
C ASN A 149 -5.97 -31.17 3.80
N SER A 150 -4.72 -30.91 3.41
CA SER A 150 -3.54 -31.13 4.26
C SER A 150 -3.34 -30.06 5.35
N LEU A 151 -3.98 -28.89 5.22
CA LEU A 151 -3.78 -27.78 6.15
C LEU A 151 -4.47 -28.03 7.50
N VAL A 152 -3.92 -27.53 8.61
CA VAL A 152 -4.51 -27.77 9.95
C VAL A 152 -5.67 -26.81 10.19
N LEU A 153 -6.80 -27.35 10.67
CA LEU A 153 -7.96 -26.54 11.05
C LEU A 153 -7.62 -25.62 12.22
N GLY A 154 -8.03 -24.35 12.15
CA GLY A 154 -7.74 -23.31 13.14
C GLY A 154 -6.37 -22.66 12.97
N GLN A 155 -5.59 -23.08 11.99
CA GLN A 155 -4.27 -22.52 11.72
C GLN A 155 -4.36 -21.43 10.63
N THR A 156 -3.60 -20.36 10.83
CA THR A 156 -3.33 -19.37 9.78
C THR A 156 -1.90 -19.57 9.27
N TYR A 157 -1.78 -19.65 7.94
CA TYR A 157 -0.53 -19.80 7.23
C TYR A 157 -0.15 -18.53 6.49
N LEU A 158 1.14 -18.33 6.27
CA LEU A 158 1.72 -17.27 5.45
C LEU A 158 2.59 -17.85 4.34
N LEU A 159 2.46 -17.27 3.15
CA LEU A 159 3.41 -17.47 2.05
C LEU A 159 3.90 -16.10 1.57
N PRO A 160 5.11 -15.66 1.96
CA PRO A 160 5.73 -14.46 1.43
C PRO A 160 6.26 -14.74 0.01
N VAL A 161 5.85 -13.92 -0.96
CA VAL A 161 6.32 -13.98 -2.34
C VAL A 161 6.89 -12.63 -2.73
N SER A 162 8.16 -12.62 -3.11
CA SER A 162 8.95 -11.40 -3.28
C SER A 162 9.49 -11.27 -4.69
N LEU A 163 9.67 -10.02 -5.12
CA LEU A 163 10.54 -9.69 -6.23
C LEU A 163 12.00 -9.85 -5.75
N SER A 164 12.61 -10.97 -6.12
CA SER A 164 13.95 -11.39 -5.67
C SER A 164 15.08 -10.69 -6.41
N SER A 165 14.85 -10.28 -7.67
CA SER A 165 15.83 -9.54 -8.47
C SER A 165 15.13 -8.73 -9.56
N VAL A 166 15.79 -7.67 -10.01
CA VAL A 166 15.46 -6.88 -11.20
C VAL A 166 16.73 -6.70 -12.02
N SER A 167 16.63 -6.72 -13.35
CA SER A 167 17.76 -6.63 -14.27
C SER A 167 18.49 -5.28 -14.19
N ASP A 168 17.76 -4.21 -13.86
CA ASP A 168 18.32 -2.89 -13.61
C ASP A 168 18.53 -2.67 -12.10
N ALA A 169 19.79 -2.66 -11.68
CA ALA A 169 20.18 -2.45 -10.29
C ALA A 169 19.99 -1.00 -9.81
N SER A 170 19.81 -0.04 -10.74
CA SER A 170 19.57 1.37 -10.40
C SER A 170 18.10 1.67 -10.10
N LEU A 171 17.20 0.77 -10.49
CA LEU A 171 15.78 0.87 -10.23
C LEU A 171 15.49 0.59 -8.76
N SER A 172 14.94 1.59 -8.07
CA SER A 172 14.45 1.41 -6.70
C SER A 172 13.15 0.64 -6.70
N VAL A 173 13.06 -0.43 -5.91
CA VAL A 173 11.80 -1.14 -5.65
C VAL A 173 11.30 -0.71 -4.27
N HIS A 174 10.05 -0.29 -4.20
CA HIS A 174 9.47 0.17 -2.94
C HIS A 174 9.34 -0.98 -1.94
N GLU A 175 10.02 -0.90 -0.79
CA GLU A 175 10.17 -2.02 0.13
C GLU A 175 8.83 -2.61 0.61
N SER A 176 7.87 -1.75 0.97
CA SER A 176 6.52 -2.19 1.38
C SER A 176 5.75 -2.97 0.30
N PHE A 177 6.12 -2.81 -0.98
CA PHE A 177 5.52 -3.47 -2.13
C PHE A 177 6.51 -4.39 -2.86
N LYS A 178 7.61 -4.78 -2.22
CA LYS A 178 8.56 -5.74 -2.77
C LYS A 178 8.09 -7.19 -2.57
N THR A 179 7.30 -7.40 -1.52
CA THR A 179 6.80 -8.70 -1.09
C THR A 179 5.28 -8.64 -0.96
N THR A 180 4.58 -9.63 -1.50
CA THR A 180 3.18 -9.91 -1.21
C THR A 180 3.10 -11.12 -0.27
N TYR A 181 2.33 -11.00 0.81
CA TYR A 181 2.08 -12.05 1.79
C TYR A 181 0.70 -12.67 1.54
N LEU A 182 0.66 -13.93 1.12
CA LEU A 182 -0.59 -14.67 1.05
C LEU A 182 -0.88 -15.22 2.45
N MET A 183 -1.97 -14.76 3.06
CA MET A 183 -2.44 -15.21 4.36
C MET A 183 -3.57 -16.20 4.18
N VAL A 184 -3.31 -17.48 4.43
CA VAL A 184 -4.29 -18.55 4.27
C VAL A 184 -4.87 -18.90 5.64
N LYS A 185 -6.10 -18.49 5.89
CA LYS A 185 -6.82 -18.77 7.13
C LYS A 185 -7.67 -20.03 6.97
N VAL A 186 -7.50 -21.01 7.86
CA VAL A 186 -8.22 -22.28 7.80
C VAL A 186 -9.22 -22.36 8.95
N ASP A 187 -10.51 -22.25 8.64
CA ASP A 187 -11.61 -22.25 9.61
C ASP A 187 -12.60 -23.39 9.35
N ALA A 188 -13.41 -23.73 10.36
CA ALA A 188 -14.53 -24.68 10.20
C ALA A 188 -15.86 -23.96 9.98
N ASN A 189 -15.92 -22.67 10.35
CA ASN A 189 -17.12 -21.87 10.29
C ASN A 189 -17.24 -21.25 8.91
N GLU A 190 -18.31 -21.59 8.21
CA GLU A 190 -18.71 -20.86 7.04
C GLU A 190 -19.25 -19.50 7.50
N PHE A 191 -18.54 -18.42 7.19
CA PHE A 191 -19.07 -17.08 7.44
C PHE A 191 -20.30 -16.88 6.55
N PRO A 192 -21.39 -16.30 7.08
CA PRO A 192 -22.53 -15.92 6.25
C PRO A 192 -22.04 -15.07 5.09
N ASN A 193 -22.33 -15.49 3.86
CA ASN A 193 -21.99 -14.71 2.68
C ASN A 193 -22.88 -13.45 2.66
N THR A 194 -22.27 -12.28 2.87
CA THR A 194 -22.94 -10.96 2.84
C THR A 194 -22.80 -10.24 1.50
N ASP A 195 -22.15 -10.86 0.51
CA ASP A 195 -21.92 -10.28 -0.80
C ASP A 195 -23.23 -10.10 -1.57
N LYS A 196 -23.51 -8.85 -1.90
CA LYS A 196 -24.64 -8.46 -2.73
C LYS A 196 -24.20 -8.44 -4.20
N PRO A 197 -25.05 -8.85 -5.15
CA PRO A 197 -24.67 -8.92 -6.57
C PRO A 197 -24.18 -7.60 -7.17
N ASN A 198 -24.60 -6.47 -6.60
CA ASN A 198 -24.19 -5.13 -7.01
C ASN A 198 -22.93 -4.61 -6.31
N GLY A 199 -22.26 -5.43 -5.50
CA GLY A 199 -21.04 -5.07 -4.79
C GLY A 199 -21.25 -4.11 -3.60
N ILE A 200 -22.49 -3.71 -3.29
CA ILE A 200 -22.75 -2.79 -2.17
C ILE A 200 -22.42 -3.47 -0.84
N LYS A 201 -21.61 -2.77 -0.03
CA LYS A 201 -21.32 -3.13 1.36
C LYS A 201 -22.15 -2.24 2.29
N SER A 202 -22.71 -2.85 3.33
CA SER A 202 -23.54 -2.17 4.32
C SER A 202 -22.80 -2.23 5.65
N VAL A 203 -22.69 -1.11 6.35
CA VAL A 203 -22.02 -1.03 7.65
C VAL A 203 -23.06 -0.67 8.71
N LEU A 204 -23.12 -1.46 9.79
CA LEU A 204 -24.03 -1.24 10.91
C LEU A 204 -23.24 -0.78 12.13
N TYR A 205 -23.65 0.35 12.70
CA TYR A 205 -23.22 0.78 14.03
C TYR A 205 -24.30 0.40 15.04
N VAL A 206 -23.93 -0.35 16.07
CA VAL A 206 -24.85 -0.75 17.15
C VAL A 206 -24.42 -0.04 18.43
N GLU A 207 -25.34 0.71 19.03
CA GLU A 207 -25.13 1.26 20.36
C GLU A 207 -25.24 0.14 21.41
N THR A 208 -24.09 -0.38 21.85
CA THR A 208 -24.04 -1.59 22.69
C THR A 208 -24.47 -1.37 24.14
N GLY A 209 -24.65 -0.12 24.58
CA GLY A 209 -25.16 0.20 25.91
C GLY A 209 -26.64 -0.17 26.09
N SER A 210 -27.39 -0.20 24.99
CA SER A 210 -28.83 -0.44 24.98
C SER A 210 -29.26 -1.57 24.03
N ASN A 211 -28.38 -2.04 23.14
CA ASN A 211 -28.70 -3.03 22.12
C ASN A 211 -27.66 -4.15 22.01
N SER A 212 -28.14 -5.36 21.72
CA SER A 212 -27.27 -6.50 21.41
C SER A 212 -26.81 -6.48 19.95
N ILE A 213 -25.52 -6.74 19.72
CA ILE A 213 -24.95 -6.92 18.36
C ILE A 213 -25.60 -8.09 17.60
N LEU A 214 -26.19 -9.05 18.32
CA LEU A 214 -26.87 -10.20 17.73
C LEU A 214 -28.13 -9.79 16.95
N ASN A 215 -28.68 -8.60 17.19
CA ASN A 215 -29.81 -8.08 16.44
C ASN A 215 -29.50 -7.90 14.95
N ALA A 216 -28.22 -7.73 14.57
CA ALA A 216 -27.80 -7.65 13.17
C ALA A 216 -28.22 -8.89 12.36
N GLY A 217 -28.19 -10.07 12.99
CA GLY A 217 -28.56 -11.33 12.35
C GLY A 217 -30.04 -11.45 11.98
N ARG A 218 -30.90 -10.52 12.42
CA ARG A 218 -32.33 -10.52 12.08
C ARG A 218 -32.63 -9.88 10.73
N TYR A 219 -31.67 -9.16 10.13
CA TYR A 219 -31.86 -8.44 8.88
C TYR A 219 -31.27 -9.23 7.72
N VAL A 220 -32.14 -9.80 6.89
CA VAL A 220 -31.76 -10.58 5.70
C VAL A 220 -32.44 -10.07 4.44
N MET A 221 -31.76 -10.18 3.32
CA MET A 221 -32.27 -9.85 1.99
C MET A 221 -33.41 -10.80 1.63
N LYS A 222 -34.58 -10.26 1.27
CA LYS A 222 -35.78 -11.07 0.94
C LYS A 222 -35.53 -12.08 -0.19
N SER A 223 -34.76 -11.72 -1.21
CA SER A 223 -34.55 -12.55 -2.40
C SER A 223 -33.49 -13.63 -2.22
N SER A 224 -32.44 -13.38 -1.45
CA SER A 224 -31.28 -14.26 -1.34
C SER A 224 -31.12 -14.92 0.04
N GLY A 225 -31.85 -14.46 1.06
CA GLY A 225 -31.67 -14.89 2.44
C GLY A 225 -30.33 -14.46 3.08
N LYS A 226 -29.47 -13.75 2.34
CA LYS A 226 -28.17 -13.27 2.84
C LYS A 226 -28.35 -12.16 3.88
N PRO A 227 -27.45 -12.03 4.87
CA PRO A 227 -27.48 -10.90 5.79
C PRO A 227 -27.44 -9.55 5.04
N PHE A 228 -28.20 -8.58 5.55
CA PHE A 228 -28.25 -7.24 4.98
C PHE A 228 -27.00 -6.44 5.30
N PHE A 229 -26.49 -6.58 6.53
CA PHE A 229 -25.25 -5.97 7.02
C PHE A 229 -24.13 -7.02 7.01
#